data_AF-A0A6G3XPA1-F1
#
_entry.id   AF-A0A6G3XPA1-F1
#
_cell.length_a   1.000
_cell.length_b   1.000
_cell.length_c   1.000
_cell.angle_alpha   90.00
_cell.angle_beta   90.00
_cell.angle_gamma   90.00
#
_symmetry.space_group_name_H-M   'P 1'
#
loop_
_entity.id
_entity.type
_entity.pdbx_description
1 polymer ?
#
loop_
_entity_poly.entity_id
_entity_poly.type
_entity_poly.pdbx_seq_one_letter_code
_entity_poly.pdbx_strand_id
1 'polypeptide(L)' 'KRYGTKTAVNGLDLVVATGAVTAVLGPNGAGKTTTIETCEGYRRPDAGTVRVLGLDPVADAERLRPRVGVMLQSGGV' A
#
# COMPACT_ATOMS: atom_id res chain seq x y z
N LYS A 1 -5.31 -4.19 -8.50
CA LYS A 1 -4.08 -5.02 -8.54
C LYS A 1 -4.47 -6.47 -8.83
N ARG A 2 -3.92 -7.06 -9.90
CA ARG A 2 -4.19 -8.42 -10.35
C ARG A 2 -2.90 -9.25 -10.42
N TYR A 3 -3.00 -10.52 -10.07
CA TYR A 3 -1.96 -11.52 -10.21
C TYR A 3 -2.51 -12.71 -11.00
N GLY A 4 -2.09 -12.87 -12.25
CA GLY A 4 -2.69 -13.86 -13.15
C GLY A 4 -4.21 -13.65 -13.25
N THR A 5 -4.97 -14.67 -12.90
CA THR A 5 -6.45 -14.63 -12.89
C THR A 5 -7.04 -14.02 -11.63
N LYS A 6 -6.26 -13.86 -10.55
CA LYS A 6 -6.74 -13.37 -9.25
C LYS A 6 -6.64 -11.86 -9.15
N THR A 7 -7.76 -11.18 -8.93
CA THR A 7 -7.78 -9.75 -8.59
C THR A 7 -7.63 -9.60 -7.07
N ALA A 8 -6.47 -9.16 -6.60
CA ALA A 8 -6.17 -9.00 -5.17
C ALA A 8 -6.76 -7.71 -4.58
N VAL A 9 -6.78 -6.63 -5.37
CA VAL A 9 -7.42 -5.36 -5.00
C VAL A 9 -8.26 -4.91 -6.19
N ASN A 10 -9.56 -4.75 -5.99
CA ASN A 10 -10.54 -4.47 -7.04
C ASN A 10 -11.23 -3.12 -6.80
N GLY A 11 -10.64 -2.02 -7.27
CA GLY A 11 -11.23 -0.68 -7.15
C GLY A 11 -11.43 -0.24 -5.69
N LEU A 12 -10.33 0.07 -5.00
CA LEU A 12 -10.36 0.55 -3.61
C LEU A 12 -10.22 2.08 -3.58
N ASP A 13 -11.22 2.75 -3.02
CA ASP A 13 -11.14 4.15 -2.62
C ASP A 13 -10.96 4.22 -1.10
N LEU A 14 -9.82 4.76 -0.66
CA LEU A 14 -9.45 4.85 0.74
C LEU A 14 -8.75 6.18 1.01
N VAL A 15 -9.20 6.90 2.03
CA VAL A 15 -8.53 8.08 2.58
C VAL A 15 -8.19 7.82 4.04
N VAL A 16 -6.92 7.91 4.38
CA VAL A 16 -6.42 7.77 5.75
C VAL A 16 -6.07 9.16 6.28
N ALA A 17 -6.73 9.59 7.36
CA ALA A 17 -6.51 10.89 7.96
C ALA A 17 -5.18 10.95 8.71
N THR A 18 -4.51 12.11 8.65
CA THR A 18 -3.32 12.38 9.47
C THR A 18 -3.68 12.34 10.95
N GLY A 19 -2.82 11.70 11.76
CA GLY A 19 -3.03 11.57 13.22
C GLY A 19 -4.03 10.48 13.62
N ALA A 20 -4.55 9.71 12.66
CA ALA A 20 -5.46 8.60 12.92
C ALA A 20 -4.75 7.24 12.82
N VAL A 21 -5.19 6.29 13.64
CA VAL A 21 -4.85 4.87 13.47
C VAL A 21 -5.90 4.26 12.55
N THR A 22 -5.47 3.72 11.40
CA THR A 22 -6.33 2.98 10.48
C THR A 22 -5.92 1.52 10.45
N ALA A 23 -6.89 0.61 10.57
CA ALA A 23 -6.68 -0.82 10.46
C ALA A 23 -7.31 -1.36 9.17
N VAL A 24 -6.55 -2.14 8.41
CA VAL A 24 -7.06 -2.89 7.25
C VAL A 24 -7.35 -4.32 7.69
N LEU A 25 -8.63 -4.66 7.82
CA LEU A 25 -9.09 -5.94 8.37
C LEU A 25 -9.82 -6.77 7.30
N GLY A 26 -9.71 -8.10 7.41
CA GLY A 26 -10.36 -9.03 6.49
C GLY A 26 -9.68 -10.40 6.48
N PRO A 27 -10.30 -11.42 5.86
CA PRO A 27 -9.75 -12.77 5.81
C PRO A 27 -8.46 -12.85 4.98
N ASN A 28 -7.78 -13.99 5.04
CA ASN A 28 -6.62 -14.25 4.19
C ASN A 28 -7.02 -14.17 2.71
N GLY A 29 -6.18 -13.53 1.91
CA GLY A 29 -6.47 -13.30 0.50
C GLY A 29 -7.37 -12.09 0.19
N ALA A 30 -7.88 -11.36 1.19
CA ALA A 30 -8.70 -10.15 1.00
C ALA A 30 -7.95 -8.94 0.41
N GLY A 31 -6.65 -9.06 0.12
CA GLY A 31 -5.85 -7.98 -0.47
C GLY A 31 -5.17 -7.03 0.53
N LYS A 32 -5.20 -7.34 1.84
CA LYS A 32 -4.59 -6.51 2.90
C LYS A 32 -3.11 -6.20 2.64
N THR A 33 -2.29 -7.24 2.55
CA THR A 33 -0.85 -7.14 2.29
C THR A 33 -0.58 -6.43 0.97
N THR A 34 -1.33 -6.77 -0.09
CA THR A 34 -1.20 -6.08 -1.38
C THR A 34 -1.50 -4.59 -1.26
N THR A 35 -2.51 -4.19 -0.49
CA THR A 35 -2.87 -2.78 -0.29
C THR A 35 -1.76 -2.04 0.45
N ILE A 36 -1.29 -2.58 1.58
CA ILE A 36 -0.23 -1.98 2.40
C ILE A 36 1.09 -1.88 1.60
N GLU A 37 1.53 -2.96 0.97
CA GLU A 37 2.76 -2.97 0.14
C GLU A 37 2.67 -2.03 -1.07
N THR A 38 1.46 -1.71 -1.55
CA THR A 38 1.26 -0.71 -2.60
C THR A 38 1.46 0.71 -2.04
N CYS A 39 0.96 0.99 -0.84
CA CYS A 39 1.21 2.26 -0.15
C CYS A 39 2.69 2.45 0.21
N GLU A 40 3.39 1.36 0.53
CA GLU A 40 4.83 1.38 0.84
C GLU A 40 5.71 1.49 -0.41
N GLY A 41 5.14 1.35 -1.61
CA GLY A 41 5.86 1.43 -2.88
C GLY A 41 6.55 0.12 -3.30
N TYR A 42 6.43 -0.97 -2.53
CA TYR A 42 6.90 -2.30 -2.94
C TYR A 42 6.11 -2.89 -4.10
N ARG A 43 4.89 -2.40 -4.33
CA ARG A 43 4.05 -2.79 -5.45
C ARG A 43 3.54 -1.59 -6.19
N ARG A 44 3.69 -1.59 -7.51
CA ARG A 44 3.02 -0.61 -8.37
C ARG A 44 1.53 -1.00 -8.53
N PRO A 45 0.57 -0.06 -8.38
CA PRO A 45 -0.81 -0.33 -8.75
C PRO A 45 -0.92 -0.57 -10.27
N ASP A 46 -1.85 -1.42 -10.71
CA ASP A 46 -2.06 -1.63 -12.16
C ASP A 46 -2.88 -0.49 -12.80
N ALA A 47 -3.69 0.19 -11.99
CA ALA A 47 -4.50 1.34 -12.37
C ALA A 47 -4.83 2.17 -11.12
N GLY A 48 -5.26 3.42 -11.34
CA GLY A 48 -5.57 4.37 -10.27
C GLY A 48 -4.31 5.07 -9.72
N THR A 49 -4.49 5.78 -8.62
CA THR A 49 -3.44 6.59 -7.99
C THR A 49 -3.30 6.26 -6.51
N VAL A 50 -2.07 6.27 -6.02
CA VAL A 50 -1.75 6.11 -4.60
C VAL A 50 -0.89 7.29 -4.18
N ARG A 51 -1.23 7.91 -3.04
CA ARG A 51 -0.43 9.00 -2.46
C ARG A 51 -0.25 8.77 -0.97
N VAL A 52 0.98 8.83 -0.50
CA VAL A 52 1.33 8.75 0.92
C VAL A 52 2.05 10.04 1.30
N LEU A 53 1.50 10.75 2.29
CA LEU A 53 1.98 12.10 2.67
C LEU A 53 2.07 13.06 1.47
N GLY A 54 1.14 12.92 0.51
CA GLY A 54 1.06 13.71 -0.72
C GLY A 54 1.99 13.26 -1.86
N LEU A 55 2.79 12.21 -1.68
CA LEU A 55 3.80 11.75 -2.64
C LEU A 55 3.41 10.41 -3.27
N ASP A 56 3.82 10.18 -4.52
CA ASP A 56 3.67 8.87 -5.16
C ASP A 56 4.72 7.90 -4.57
N PRO A 57 4.32 6.75 -4.03
CA PRO A 57 5.25 5.87 -3.32
C PRO A 57 6.28 5.17 -4.22
N VAL A 58 6.07 5.19 -5.54
CA VAL A 58 7.02 4.64 -6.53
C VAL A 58 7.86 5.75 -7.14
N ALA A 59 7.23 6.81 -7.65
CA ALA A 59 7.94 7.88 -8.36
C ALA A 59 8.70 8.83 -7.42
N ASP A 60 8.21 9.07 -6.21
CA ASP A 60 8.82 9.95 -5.20
C ASP A 60 9.51 9.17 -4.07
N ALA A 61 9.87 7.90 -4.29
CA ALA A 61 10.33 6.99 -3.24
C ALA A 61 11.49 7.56 -2.41
N GLU A 62 12.47 8.23 -3.03
CA GLU A 62 13.61 8.86 -2.32
C GLU A 62 13.17 9.95 -1.33
N ARG A 63 12.12 10.71 -1.68
CA ARG A 63 11.56 11.78 -0.84
C ARG A 63 10.62 11.22 0.23
N LEU A 64 9.99 10.08 -0.04
CA LEU A 64 9.02 9.45 0.85
C LEU A 64 9.68 8.59 1.93
N ARG A 65 10.70 7.80 1.58
CA ARG A 65 11.37 6.84 2.49
C ARG A 65 11.81 7.44 3.84
N PRO A 66 12.43 8.62 3.92
CA PRO A 66 12.83 9.21 5.20
C PRO A 66 11.66 9.61 6.11
N ARG A 67 10.41 9.57 5.60
CA ARG A 67 9.20 10.05 6.28
C ARG A 67 8.26 8.92 6.70
N VAL A 68 8.57 7.67 6.35
CA VAL A 68 7.69 6.51 6.57
C VAL A 68 8.48 5.41 7.28
N GLY A 69 7.96 4.95 8.42
CA GLY A 69 8.44 3.73 9.07
C GLY A 69 7.61 2.53 8.64
N VAL A 70 8.26 1.42 8.30
CA VAL A 70 7.60 0.16 7.90
C VAL A 70 8.11 -0.96 8.79
N MET A 71 7.18 -1.78 9.31
CA MET A 71 7.48 -3.03 10.00
C MET A 71 6.92 -4.19 9.18
N LEU A 72 7.80 -4.99 8.59
CA LEU A 72 7.43 -6.11 7.74
C LEU A 72 6.96 -7.31 8.57
N GLN A 73 5.96 -8.06 8.09
CA GLN A 73 5.43 -9.25 8.78
C GLN A 73 6.42 -10.42 8.84
N SER A 74 7.47 -10.40 8.03
CA SER A 74 8.59 -11.33 8.11
C SER A 74 9.82 -10.51 7.80
N GLY A 75 10.82 -10.62 8.70
CA GLY A 75 11.97 -9.72 8.75
C GLY A 75 12.58 -9.46 7.38
N GLY A 76 12.93 -8.19 7.15
CA GLY A 76 13.78 -7.82 6.03
C GLY A 76 14.97 -8.78 5.97
N VAL A 77 15.19 -9.35 4.79
CA VAL A 77 16.48 -9.95 4.46
C VAL A 77 17.49 -8.82 4.31
#